data_AF-A0A225URR7-F1
#
_entry.id   AF-A0A225URR7-F1
#
_cell.length_a   1.000
_cell.length_b   1.000
_cell.length_c   1.000
_cell.angle_alpha   90.00
_cell.angle_beta   90.00
_cell.angle_gamma   90.00
#
_symmetry.space_group_name_H-M   'P 1'
#
loop_
_entity.id
_entity.type
_entity.pdbx_description
1 polymer ?
#
loop_
_entity_poly.entity_id
_entity_poly.type
_entity_poly.pdbx_seq_one_letter_code
_entity_poly.pdbx_strand_id
1 'polypeptide(L)'
;MPLVSMMLPRRHFAPDHVCIPGRQQTRQYNIADVDPWVIQRINTLTIMTMTLEVLSRALPFRPEWIFPSHLPRAATPRSGQYCSHLITGQNVRDLMAALPWNVLTGANIPEPMSFEITVDGRLGFLIERYSEVEFQDLIAYWESTHRFPVPSSLIRSDPYLATSVVERKNRRSHAGARWKQILNLFLIAMREGWCDLDLLLNPYFLQFPKRTDEVAWYPGIEAHSANIADPQLNRREPADLIEALAECDAADPWHTHYRLHHAVHPARRIARLAGKFFNMAALNPNALPLAPQP
;
A
#
# COMPACT_ATOMS: atom_id res chain seq x y z
N MET A 1 27.60 17.48 8.66
CA MET A 1 27.93 16.34 7.79
C MET A 1 28.81 15.38 8.58
N PRO A 2 28.26 14.37 9.28
CA PRO A 2 29.04 13.24 9.73
C PRO A 2 29.09 12.16 8.64
N LEU A 3 30.17 11.37 8.68
CA LEU A 3 30.61 10.38 7.70
C LEU A 3 29.50 9.45 7.20
N VAL A 4 29.26 9.44 5.89
CA VAL A 4 28.68 8.31 5.18
C VAL A 4 29.80 7.27 5.00
N SER A 5 30.06 6.47 6.04
CA SER A 5 30.93 5.29 5.92
C SER A 5 30.32 4.10 6.66
N MET A 6 30.10 3.01 5.91
CA MET A 6 29.77 1.64 6.34
C MET A 6 28.35 1.34 6.86
N MET A 7 27.30 1.64 6.08
CA MET A 7 25.98 0.99 6.24
C MET A 7 25.76 -0.16 5.24
N LEU A 8 26.83 -0.79 4.75
CA LEU A 8 26.72 -2.01 3.93
C LEU A 8 26.45 -3.21 4.85
N PRO A 9 25.64 -4.18 4.41
CA PRO A 9 25.35 -5.34 5.23
C PRO A 9 26.62 -6.18 5.32
N ARG A 10 26.94 -6.69 6.51
CA ARG A 10 28.12 -7.54 6.72
C ARG A 10 28.04 -8.84 5.92
N ARG A 11 26.83 -9.30 5.62
CA ARG A 11 26.53 -10.40 4.71
C ARG A 11 25.28 -10.02 3.93
N HIS A 12 25.29 -10.21 2.61
CA HIS A 12 24.07 -10.06 1.83
C HIS A 12 22.96 -10.94 2.41
N PHE A 13 21.76 -10.39 2.50
CA PHE A 13 20.54 -11.04 2.98
C PHE A 13 20.44 -12.48 2.49
N ALA A 14 20.65 -12.69 1.19
CA ALA A 14 20.68 -14.02 0.62
C ALA A 14 21.60 -14.06 -0.61
N PRO A 15 22.05 -15.28 -1.00
CA PRO A 15 22.70 -15.47 -2.29
C PRO A 15 21.84 -14.96 -3.46
N ASP A 16 22.49 -14.64 -4.58
CA ASP A 16 21.83 -14.10 -5.78
C ASP A 16 20.69 -14.98 -6.31
N HIS A 17 20.78 -16.30 -6.12
CA HIS A 17 19.77 -17.28 -6.53
C HIS A 17 18.55 -17.36 -5.58
N VAL A 18 18.53 -16.59 -4.50
CA VAL A 18 17.36 -16.50 -3.60
C VAL A 18 16.61 -15.18 -3.80
N CYS A 19 17.31 -14.15 -4.26
CA CYS A 19 16.75 -12.83 -4.50
C CYS A 19 15.67 -12.86 -5.60
N ILE A 20 14.59 -12.12 -5.39
CA ILE A 20 13.56 -11.83 -6.40
C ILE A 20 13.50 -10.30 -6.62
N PRO A 21 13.68 -9.79 -7.85
CA PRO A 21 14.25 -10.49 -9.01
C PRO A 21 15.72 -10.89 -8.75
N GLY A 22 16.35 -11.59 -9.70
CA GLY A 22 17.75 -12.00 -9.52
C GLY A 22 18.66 -10.79 -9.30
N ARG A 23 19.72 -10.93 -8.48
CA ARG A 23 20.52 -9.77 -8.10
C ARG A 23 21.33 -9.22 -9.27
N GLN A 24 22.27 -9.99 -9.78
CA GLN A 24 23.15 -9.61 -10.89
C GLN A 24 22.66 -10.11 -12.26
N GLN A 25 22.02 -11.28 -12.29
CA GLN A 25 21.58 -11.93 -13.51
C GLN A 25 20.07 -12.13 -13.51
N THR A 26 19.47 -12.09 -14.70
CA THR A 26 18.07 -12.46 -14.90
C THR A 26 17.89 -13.94 -14.60
N ARG A 27 16.66 -14.32 -14.23
CA ARG A 27 16.34 -15.68 -13.83
C ARG A 27 14.98 -16.09 -14.35
N GLN A 28 14.85 -17.37 -14.70
CA GLN A 28 13.57 -17.97 -15.01
C GLN A 28 12.97 -18.53 -13.73
N TYR A 29 11.88 -17.93 -13.27
CA TYR A 29 11.15 -18.38 -12.09
C TYR A 29 9.96 -19.26 -12.48
N ASN A 30 9.48 -20.08 -11.55
CA ASN A 30 8.13 -20.63 -11.65
C ASN A 30 7.13 -19.61 -11.11
N ILE A 31 5.91 -19.61 -11.65
CA ILE A 31 4.88 -18.64 -11.24
C ILE A 31 4.57 -18.73 -9.75
N ALA A 32 4.50 -19.93 -9.18
CA ALA A 32 4.25 -20.16 -7.76
C ALA A 32 5.33 -19.57 -6.84
N ASP A 33 6.58 -19.50 -7.33
CA ASP A 33 7.72 -19.04 -6.53
C ASP A 33 7.78 -17.52 -6.46
N VAL A 34 7.24 -16.82 -7.45
CA VAL A 34 7.24 -15.34 -7.53
C VAL A 34 5.87 -14.72 -7.37
N ASP A 35 4.81 -15.50 -7.28
CA ASP A 35 3.46 -15.06 -6.93
C ASP A 35 3.50 -14.11 -5.71
N PRO A 36 2.96 -12.88 -5.74
CA PRO A 36 2.03 -12.30 -6.69
C PRO A 36 2.69 -11.42 -7.76
N TRP A 37 3.99 -11.54 -7.97
CA TRP A 37 4.68 -10.81 -9.03
C TRP A 37 4.32 -11.35 -10.42
N VAL A 38 4.25 -10.46 -11.40
CA VAL A 38 4.07 -10.73 -12.83
C VAL A 38 5.37 -11.35 -13.33
N ILE A 39 5.35 -12.66 -13.47
CA ILE A 39 6.51 -13.49 -13.83
C ILE A 39 7.22 -13.00 -15.10
N GLN A 40 6.49 -12.59 -16.14
CA GLN A 40 7.10 -12.10 -17.38
C GLN A 40 7.94 -10.84 -17.16
N ARG A 41 7.53 -9.99 -16.20
CA ARG A 41 8.32 -8.81 -15.82
C ARG A 41 9.49 -9.19 -14.94
N ILE A 42 9.26 -10.00 -13.90
CA ILE A 42 10.33 -10.41 -12.97
C ILE A 42 11.48 -11.14 -13.69
N ASN A 43 11.19 -12.00 -14.67
CA ASN A 43 12.21 -12.76 -15.38
C ASN A 43 13.15 -11.87 -16.22
N THR A 44 12.78 -10.61 -16.50
CA THR A 44 13.57 -9.67 -17.30
C THR A 44 14.29 -8.61 -16.46
N LEU A 45 14.04 -8.58 -15.15
CA LEU A 45 14.62 -7.61 -14.23
C LEU A 45 15.79 -8.20 -13.45
N THR A 46 16.70 -7.32 -13.01
CA THR A 46 17.68 -7.63 -11.98
C THR A 46 17.70 -6.51 -10.94
N ILE A 47 18.08 -6.80 -9.69
CA ILE A 47 18.20 -5.76 -8.66
C ILE A 47 19.23 -4.70 -9.08
N MET A 48 20.34 -5.10 -9.68
CA MET A 48 21.41 -4.19 -10.06
C MET A 48 21.03 -3.25 -11.21
N THR A 49 20.22 -3.72 -12.16
CA THR A 49 19.82 -2.92 -13.33
C THR A 49 18.45 -2.25 -13.18
N MET A 50 17.63 -2.68 -12.21
CA MET A 50 16.31 -2.08 -11.97
C MET A 50 16.43 -0.60 -11.61
N THR A 51 15.63 0.23 -12.27
CA THR A 51 15.60 1.68 -12.08
C THR A 51 14.42 2.10 -11.21
N LEU A 52 14.49 3.32 -10.67
CA LEU A 52 13.37 3.92 -9.93
C LEU A 52 12.11 4.05 -10.78
N GLU A 53 12.25 4.29 -12.08
CA GLU A 53 11.12 4.37 -13.00
C GLU A 53 10.41 3.02 -13.13
N VAL A 54 11.17 1.92 -13.27
CA VAL A 54 10.62 0.57 -13.27
C VAL A 54 9.93 0.26 -11.94
N LEU A 55 10.59 0.55 -10.82
CA LEU A 55 10.04 0.26 -9.49
C LEU A 55 8.80 1.11 -9.16
N SER A 56 8.73 2.36 -9.62
CA SER A 56 7.62 3.26 -9.27
C SER A 56 6.41 3.18 -10.20
N ARG A 57 6.58 2.77 -11.46
CA ARG A 57 5.48 2.71 -12.45
C ARG A 57 5.17 1.31 -12.94
N ALA A 58 6.20 0.48 -13.09
CA ALA A 58 6.10 -0.85 -13.67
C ALA A 58 6.14 -1.96 -12.62
N LEU A 59 6.03 -1.61 -11.32
CA LEU A 59 6.10 -2.54 -10.21
C LEU A 59 5.20 -3.75 -10.48
N PRO A 60 5.75 -4.96 -10.52
CA PRO A 60 5.12 -6.05 -11.23
C PRO A 60 4.12 -6.79 -10.35
N PHE A 61 3.30 -6.14 -9.52
CA PHE A 61 2.18 -6.87 -8.90
C PHE A 61 1.21 -7.31 -10.00
N ARG A 62 0.72 -8.54 -9.90
CA ARG A 62 -0.45 -8.94 -10.68
C ARG A 62 -1.64 -8.08 -10.25
N PRO A 63 -2.56 -7.74 -11.18
CA PRO A 63 -3.86 -7.19 -10.81
C PRO A 63 -4.55 -8.07 -9.76
N GLU A 64 -5.47 -7.49 -8.98
CA GLU A 64 -6.29 -8.22 -7.98
C GLU A 64 -5.56 -8.69 -6.71
N TRP A 65 -4.26 -8.45 -6.57
CA TRP A 65 -3.56 -8.96 -5.40
C TRP A 65 -3.98 -8.26 -4.09
N ILE A 66 -3.96 -6.94 -4.07
CA ILE A 66 -4.45 -6.13 -2.93
C ILE A 66 -5.70 -5.37 -3.33
N PHE A 67 -5.63 -4.64 -4.43
CA PHE A 67 -6.77 -3.90 -4.97
C PHE A 67 -7.54 -4.79 -5.95
N PRO A 68 -8.88 -4.76 -5.95
CA PRO A 68 -9.68 -5.50 -6.91
C PRO A 68 -9.33 -5.06 -8.34
N SER A 69 -9.57 -5.94 -9.31
CA SER A 69 -9.41 -5.61 -10.72
C SER A 69 -10.40 -4.52 -11.13
N HIS A 70 -10.03 -3.79 -12.16
CA HIS A 70 -10.94 -2.93 -12.89
C HIS A 70 -12.20 -3.73 -13.30
N LEU A 71 -13.33 -3.47 -12.64
CA LEU A 71 -14.63 -3.76 -13.21
C LEU A 71 -14.80 -2.77 -14.38
N PRO A 72 -15.02 -3.22 -15.63
CA PRO A 72 -15.03 -2.32 -16.79
C PRO A 72 -15.94 -1.12 -16.55
N ARG A 73 -15.62 0.06 -17.09
CA ARG A 73 -16.35 1.35 -16.92
C ARG A 73 -17.88 1.28 -16.99
N ALA A 74 -18.44 0.23 -17.59
CA ALA A 74 -19.86 -0.16 -17.51
C ALA A 74 -20.38 -0.48 -16.09
N ALA A 75 -19.48 -0.65 -15.10
CA ALA A 75 -19.75 -0.90 -13.69
C ALA A 75 -19.68 0.36 -12.82
N THR A 76 -19.43 1.55 -13.40
CA THR A 76 -19.65 2.81 -12.66
C THR A 76 -21.15 2.87 -12.32
N PRO A 77 -21.53 2.89 -11.03
CA PRO A 77 -22.92 2.97 -10.62
C PRO A 77 -23.58 4.18 -11.27
N ARG A 78 -24.75 3.94 -11.86
CA ARG A 78 -25.60 4.99 -12.44
C ARG A 78 -26.07 5.92 -11.32
N SER A 79 -26.43 7.15 -11.72
CA SER A 79 -27.12 8.07 -10.82
C SER A 79 -28.37 7.39 -10.26
N GLY A 80 -28.47 7.27 -8.93
CA GLY A 80 -29.56 6.56 -8.25
C GLY A 80 -29.27 5.10 -7.89
N GLN A 81 -28.04 4.59 -8.06
CA GLN A 81 -27.62 3.29 -7.52
C GLN A 81 -26.82 3.42 -6.21
N TYR A 82 -26.62 4.65 -5.74
CA TYR A 82 -25.98 4.95 -4.46
C TYR A 82 -26.56 6.26 -3.92
N CYS A 83 -26.36 6.51 -2.63
CA CYS A 83 -26.88 7.66 -1.88
C CYS A 83 -26.06 8.93 -2.19
N SER A 84 -26.09 9.38 -3.46
CA SER A 84 -25.33 10.56 -3.92
C SER A 84 -25.72 11.86 -3.20
N HIS A 85 -26.94 11.92 -2.66
CA HIS A 85 -27.43 13.03 -1.84
C HIS A 85 -26.62 13.22 -0.54
N LEU A 86 -25.89 12.21 -0.08
CA LEU A 86 -24.99 12.31 1.08
C LEU A 86 -23.72 13.11 0.78
N ILE A 87 -23.40 13.36 -0.49
CA ILE A 87 -22.20 14.07 -0.92
C ILE A 87 -22.44 15.58 -0.84
N THR A 88 -22.44 16.10 0.39
CA THR A 88 -22.58 17.54 0.68
C THR A 88 -21.30 18.07 1.31
N GLY A 89 -21.02 19.38 1.19
CA GLY A 89 -19.86 19.96 1.85
C GLY A 89 -19.87 19.77 3.38
N GLN A 90 -21.06 19.73 4.00
CA GLN A 90 -21.18 19.49 5.43
C GLN A 90 -20.83 18.04 5.80
N ASN A 91 -21.41 17.05 5.11
CA ASN A 91 -21.09 15.65 5.39
C ASN A 91 -19.60 15.33 5.12
N VAL A 92 -18.98 15.97 4.12
CA VAL A 92 -17.54 15.81 3.88
C VAL A 92 -16.72 16.46 5.00
N ARG A 93 -17.13 17.63 5.53
CA ARG A 93 -16.49 18.22 6.71
C ARG A 93 -16.56 17.29 7.91
N ASP A 94 -17.75 16.77 8.20
CA ASP A 94 -17.99 15.91 9.35
C ASP A 94 -17.22 14.59 9.23
N LEU A 95 -17.17 14.00 8.03
CA LEU A 95 -16.33 12.85 7.73
C LEU A 95 -14.85 13.14 8.01
N MET A 96 -14.31 14.26 7.52
CA MET A 96 -12.89 14.59 7.74
C MET A 96 -12.60 14.92 9.21
N ALA A 97 -13.56 15.52 9.93
CA ALA A 97 -13.45 15.78 11.36
C ALA A 97 -13.46 14.49 12.21
N ALA A 98 -14.07 13.41 11.71
CA ALA A 98 -14.03 12.10 12.34
C ALA A 98 -12.67 11.37 12.21
N LEU A 99 -11.71 11.94 11.47
CA LEU A 99 -10.35 11.41 11.29
C LEU A 99 -10.33 9.95 10.79
N PRO A 100 -11.00 9.61 9.68
CA PRO A 100 -11.22 8.22 9.26
C PRO A 100 -9.91 7.48 8.93
N TRP A 101 -8.85 8.20 8.60
CA TRP A 101 -7.51 7.63 8.37
C TRP A 101 -6.87 7.04 9.65
N ASN A 102 -7.42 7.29 10.84
CA ASN A 102 -6.92 6.67 12.08
C ASN A 102 -7.01 5.14 12.04
N VAL A 103 -7.88 4.58 11.18
CA VAL A 103 -7.93 3.13 10.93
C VAL A 103 -6.59 2.57 10.44
N LEU A 104 -5.73 3.39 9.82
CA LEU A 104 -4.45 2.97 9.25
C LEU A 104 -3.28 3.05 10.24
N THR A 105 -3.46 3.52 11.48
CA THR A 105 -2.35 3.80 12.42
C THR A 105 -2.51 3.10 13.78
N GLY A 106 -1.53 3.32 14.68
CA GLY A 106 -1.55 2.83 16.05
C GLY A 106 -1.56 1.30 16.15
N ALA A 107 -2.50 0.76 16.93
CA ALA A 107 -2.64 -0.68 17.14
C ALA A 107 -3.04 -1.45 15.86
N ASN A 108 -3.48 -0.76 14.81
CA ASN A 108 -3.83 -1.37 13.53
C ASN A 108 -2.62 -1.48 12.58
N ILE A 109 -1.41 -1.06 12.96
CA ILE A 109 -0.23 -1.33 12.14
C ILE A 109 0.12 -2.81 12.29
N PRO A 110 0.12 -3.63 11.23
CA PRO A 110 0.40 -5.05 11.36
C PRO A 110 1.87 -5.24 11.75
N GLU A 111 2.13 -6.18 12.66
CA GLU A 111 3.49 -6.63 12.90
C GLU A 111 4.13 -7.12 11.59
N PRO A 112 5.36 -6.67 11.27
CA PRO A 112 5.99 -7.11 10.04
C PRO A 112 6.28 -8.60 10.07
N MET A 113 5.90 -9.27 8.98
CA MET A 113 6.05 -10.73 8.86
C MET A 113 7.42 -11.15 8.33
N SER A 114 8.11 -10.25 7.64
CA SER A 114 9.35 -10.54 6.91
C SER A 114 10.59 -9.90 7.50
N PHE A 115 10.50 -9.04 8.52
CA PHE A 115 11.65 -8.41 9.17
C PHE A 115 11.33 -8.02 10.62
N GLU A 116 12.37 -7.72 11.40
CA GLU A 116 12.25 -7.16 12.75
C GLU A 116 12.20 -5.63 12.68
N ILE A 117 11.27 -5.00 13.41
CA ILE A 117 11.17 -3.52 13.47
C ILE A 117 12.47 -2.87 13.98
N THR A 118 13.23 -3.58 14.82
CA THR A 118 14.51 -3.12 15.37
C THR A 118 15.71 -3.45 14.49
N VAL A 119 15.49 -3.81 13.22
CA VAL A 119 16.59 -4.05 12.27
C VAL A 119 17.44 -2.79 12.11
N ASP A 120 18.76 -2.93 12.15
CA ASP A 120 19.70 -1.82 12.03
C ASP A 120 20.18 -1.64 10.57
N GLY A 121 21.09 -0.70 10.34
CA GLY A 121 21.74 -0.46 9.06
C GLY A 121 20.78 0.12 8.01
N ARG A 122 20.98 -0.25 6.73
CA ARG A 122 20.20 0.35 5.64
C ARG A 122 18.73 -0.05 5.68
N LEU A 123 18.42 -1.28 6.08
CA LEU A 123 17.04 -1.72 6.21
C LEU A 123 16.35 -0.98 7.34
N GLY A 124 17.00 -0.84 8.50
CA GLY A 124 16.49 -0.05 9.62
C GLY A 124 16.19 1.39 9.23
N PHE A 125 17.16 2.05 8.61
CA PHE A 125 17.00 3.41 8.10
C PHE A 125 15.83 3.51 7.11
N LEU A 126 15.69 2.56 6.17
CA LEU A 126 14.56 2.54 5.24
C LEU A 126 13.21 2.42 5.98
N ILE A 127 13.11 1.52 6.96
CA ILE A 127 11.89 1.32 7.74
C ILE A 127 11.54 2.59 8.51
N GLU A 128 12.49 3.17 9.24
CA GLU A 128 12.31 4.43 9.98
C GLU A 128 11.82 5.56 9.06
N ARG A 129 12.52 5.78 7.94
CA ARG A 129 12.13 6.80 6.95
C ARG A 129 10.74 6.53 6.36
N TYR A 130 10.40 5.26 6.13
CA TYR A 130 9.06 4.90 5.67
C TYR A 130 8.00 5.21 6.73
N SER A 131 8.21 4.85 8.00
CA SER A 131 7.24 5.08 9.08
C SER A 131 6.94 6.58 9.25
N GLU A 132 7.94 7.44 9.14
CA GLU A 132 7.75 8.90 9.15
C GLU A 132 6.87 9.37 7.98
N VAL A 133 7.16 8.87 6.77
CA VAL A 133 6.40 9.23 5.56
C VAL A 133 4.97 8.69 5.62
N GLU A 134 4.79 7.45 6.08
CA GLU A 134 3.48 6.84 6.30
C GLU A 134 2.64 7.71 7.23
N PHE A 135 3.18 8.08 8.40
CA PHE A 135 2.50 8.92 9.38
C PHE A 135 2.14 10.30 8.80
N GLN A 136 3.08 10.92 8.06
CA GLN A 136 2.85 12.21 7.41
C GLN A 136 1.74 12.16 6.35
N ASP A 137 1.58 11.02 5.68
CA ASP A 137 0.72 10.87 4.49
C ASP A 137 -0.53 10.01 4.72
N LEU A 138 -0.89 9.67 5.96
CA LEU A 138 -2.05 8.82 6.29
C LEU A 138 -3.34 9.27 5.59
N ILE A 139 -3.58 10.59 5.57
CA ILE A 139 -4.75 11.17 4.87
C ILE A 139 -4.70 10.83 3.38
N ALA A 140 -3.54 10.97 2.75
CA ALA A 140 -3.39 10.70 1.32
C ALA A 140 -3.55 9.21 1.00
N TYR A 141 -3.07 8.30 1.87
CA TYR A 141 -3.27 6.86 1.73
C TYR A 141 -4.75 6.50 1.84
N TRP A 142 -5.40 6.91 2.93
CA TRP A 142 -6.82 6.68 3.15
C TRP A 142 -7.68 7.25 2.01
N GLU A 143 -7.44 8.51 1.62
CA GLU A 143 -8.12 9.13 0.48
C GLU A 143 -7.83 8.41 -0.85
N SER A 144 -6.72 7.67 -0.98
CA SER A 144 -6.40 6.98 -2.23
C SER A 144 -7.19 5.70 -2.40
N THR A 145 -7.56 5.01 -1.32
CA THR A 145 -8.46 3.84 -1.35
C THR A 145 -9.93 4.23 -1.19
N HIS A 146 -10.24 5.32 -0.51
CA HIS A 146 -11.62 5.78 -0.27
C HIS A 146 -12.00 6.93 -1.19
N ARG A 147 -11.84 6.73 -2.51
CA ARG A 147 -12.22 7.74 -3.50
C ARG A 147 -13.71 7.74 -3.83
N PHE A 148 -14.48 8.68 -3.32
CA PHE A 148 -15.83 8.89 -3.86
C PHE A 148 -15.85 9.96 -4.98
N PRO A 149 -16.72 9.81 -5.99
CA PRO A 149 -16.90 10.82 -7.03
C PRO A 149 -17.63 12.05 -6.48
N VAL A 150 -17.12 13.25 -6.76
CA VAL A 150 -17.84 14.50 -6.50
C VAL A 150 -18.37 15.05 -7.82
N PRO A 151 -19.70 15.05 -8.05
CA PRO A 151 -20.30 15.57 -9.28
C PRO A 151 -19.86 17.00 -9.61
N SER A 152 -19.62 17.28 -10.89
CA SER A 152 -19.22 18.63 -11.36
C SER A 152 -20.26 19.71 -11.07
N SER A 153 -21.54 19.35 -10.95
CA SER A 153 -22.59 20.26 -10.47
C SER A 153 -22.32 20.69 -9.03
N LEU A 154 -22.03 19.73 -8.13
CA LEU A 154 -21.74 19.99 -6.73
C LEU A 154 -20.43 20.75 -6.52
N ILE A 155 -19.40 20.46 -7.32
CA ILE A 155 -18.15 21.25 -7.32
C ILE A 155 -18.42 22.72 -7.69
N ARG A 156 -19.34 22.99 -8.62
CA ARG A 156 -19.68 24.37 -9.02
C ARG A 156 -20.54 25.09 -7.99
N SER A 157 -21.39 24.37 -7.25
CA SER A 157 -22.33 24.97 -6.31
C SER A 157 -21.82 25.05 -4.87
N ASP A 158 -20.85 24.23 -4.48
CA ASP A 158 -20.31 24.17 -3.11
C ASP A 158 -18.80 24.49 -3.11
N PRO A 159 -18.39 25.69 -2.62
CA PRO A 159 -16.99 26.09 -2.56
C PRO A 159 -16.10 25.19 -1.70
N TYR A 160 -16.67 24.53 -0.69
CA TYR A 160 -15.92 23.61 0.15
C TYR A 160 -15.57 22.35 -0.64
N LEU A 161 -16.55 21.75 -1.33
CA LEU A 161 -16.31 20.57 -2.18
C LEU A 161 -15.29 20.86 -3.29
N ALA A 162 -15.33 22.05 -3.88
CA ALA A 162 -14.33 22.48 -4.86
C ALA A 162 -12.91 22.47 -4.27
N THR A 163 -12.74 23.06 -3.09
CA THR A 163 -11.46 23.09 -2.37
C THR A 163 -11.01 21.68 -2.00
N SER A 164 -11.89 20.86 -1.40
CA SER A 164 -11.57 19.49 -0.98
C SER A 164 -11.04 18.62 -2.13
N VAL A 165 -11.63 18.73 -3.33
CA VAL A 165 -11.17 17.98 -4.51
C VAL A 165 -9.76 18.39 -4.94
N VAL A 166 -9.43 19.68 -4.87
CA VAL A 166 -8.10 20.20 -5.21
C VAL A 166 -7.07 19.78 -4.17
N GLU A 167 -7.36 19.98 -2.89
CA GLU A 167 -6.44 19.62 -1.82
C GLU A 167 -6.12 18.13 -1.80
N ARG A 168 -7.12 17.29 -2.02
CA ARG A 168 -6.94 15.83 -2.13
C ARG A 168 -5.99 15.45 -3.26
N LYS A 169 -6.10 16.10 -4.43
CA LYS A 169 -5.15 15.89 -5.54
C LYS A 169 -3.73 16.32 -5.14
N ASN A 170 -3.60 17.44 -4.44
CA ASN A 170 -2.31 17.94 -3.97
C ASN A 170 -1.69 16.99 -2.94
N ARG A 171 -2.45 16.55 -1.94
CA ARG A 171 -2.02 15.54 -0.95
C ARG A 171 -1.51 14.27 -1.63
N ARG A 172 -2.27 13.71 -2.57
CA ARG A 172 -1.84 12.52 -3.35
C ARG A 172 -0.58 12.77 -4.16
N SER A 173 -0.43 13.95 -4.76
CA SER A 173 0.77 14.33 -5.52
C SER A 173 2.01 14.38 -4.63
N HIS A 174 1.90 15.05 -3.47
CA HIS A 174 3.00 15.16 -2.51
C HIS A 174 3.37 13.81 -1.89
N ALA A 175 2.37 13.00 -1.51
CA ALA A 175 2.60 11.66 -1.01
C ALA A 175 3.26 10.76 -2.07
N GLY A 176 2.84 10.86 -3.35
CA GLY A 176 3.50 10.17 -4.45
C GLY A 176 4.96 10.60 -4.67
N ALA A 177 5.28 11.89 -4.45
CA ALA A 177 6.65 12.38 -4.53
C ALA A 177 7.52 11.84 -3.38
N ARG A 178 7.01 11.82 -2.14
CA ARG A 178 7.69 11.21 -0.99
C ARG A 178 7.83 9.69 -1.14
N TRP A 179 6.81 9.01 -1.64
CA TRP A 179 6.87 7.57 -1.93
C TRP A 179 8.01 7.23 -2.91
N LYS A 180 8.23 8.05 -3.94
CA LYS A 180 9.39 7.86 -4.84
C LYS A 180 10.74 7.98 -4.12
N GLN A 181 10.83 8.82 -3.08
CA GLN A 181 12.04 8.90 -2.26
C GLN A 181 12.23 7.62 -1.46
N ILE A 182 11.16 7.07 -0.87
CA ILE A 182 11.20 5.76 -0.19
C ILE A 182 11.58 4.63 -1.15
N LEU A 183 10.99 4.58 -2.35
CA LEU A 183 11.36 3.60 -3.37
C LEU A 183 12.84 3.72 -3.80
N ASN A 184 13.42 4.92 -3.77
CA ASN A 184 14.85 5.09 -4.02
C ASN A 184 15.70 4.51 -2.88
N LEU A 185 15.31 4.72 -1.62
CA LEU A 185 15.95 4.08 -0.47
C LEU A 185 15.82 2.55 -0.54
N PHE A 186 14.67 2.06 -0.99
CA PHE A 186 14.41 0.64 -1.21
C PHE A 186 15.34 0.05 -2.28
N LEU A 187 15.55 0.73 -3.41
CA LEU A 187 16.53 0.32 -4.43
C LEU A 187 17.95 0.25 -3.87
N ILE A 188 18.35 1.24 -3.07
CA ILE A 188 19.67 1.26 -2.43
C ILE A 188 19.80 0.06 -1.48
N ALA A 189 18.82 -0.17 -0.61
CA ALA A 189 18.79 -1.30 0.31
C ALA A 189 18.90 -2.65 -0.42
N MET A 190 18.13 -2.84 -1.51
CA MET A 190 18.22 -4.07 -2.30
C MET A 190 19.59 -4.25 -2.94
N ARG A 191 20.14 -3.20 -3.58
CA ARG A 191 21.45 -3.26 -4.26
C ARG A 191 22.60 -3.52 -3.32
N GLU A 192 22.57 -2.89 -2.15
CA GLU A 192 23.52 -3.15 -1.06
C GLU A 192 23.28 -4.52 -0.42
N GLY A 193 22.14 -5.16 -0.68
CA GLY A 193 21.82 -6.53 -0.30
C GLY A 193 21.26 -6.68 1.10
N TRP A 194 20.51 -5.69 1.53
CA TRP A 194 19.75 -5.73 2.78
C TRP A 194 18.40 -6.42 2.65
N CYS A 195 17.84 -6.43 1.45
CA CYS A 195 16.56 -7.05 1.14
C CYS A 195 16.47 -7.38 -0.36
N ASP A 196 15.32 -7.89 -0.79
CA ASP A 196 14.92 -7.95 -2.19
C ASP A 196 13.50 -7.38 -2.36
N LEU A 197 12.92 -7.55 -3.54
CA LEU A 197 11.65 -6.93 -3.90
C LEU A 197 10.49 -7.40 -3.01
N ASP A 198 10.54 -8.63 -2.47
CA ASP A 198 9.48 -9.18 -1.61
C ASP A 198 9.26 -8.36 -0.33
N LEU A 199 10.20 -7.48 0.06
CA LEU A 199 9.99 -6.58 1.20
C LEU A 199 8.74 -5.70 1.00
N LEU A 200 8.42 -5.27 -0.24
CA LEU A 200 7.20 -4.51 -0.53
C LEU A 200 5.91 -5.32 -0.40
N LEU A 201 5.98 -6.66 -0.28
CA LEU A 201 4.81 -7.50 -0.04
C LEU A 201 4.38 -7.53 1.42
N ASN A 202 5.23 -7.05 2.33
CA ASN A 202 4.93 -7.09 3.76
C ASN A 202 3.73 -6.17 4.08
N PRO A 203 2.71 -6.66 4.82
CA PRO A 203 1.54 -5.86 5.24
C PRO A 203 1.87 -4.56 5.97
N TYR A 204 3.08 -4.45 6.51
CA TYR A 204 3.61 -3.23 7.11
C TYR A 204 3.58 -2.04 6.14
N PHE A 205 3.80 -2.26 4.84
CA PHE A 205 3.80 -1.20 3.84
C PHE A 205 2.41 -0.97 3.24
N LEU A 206 1.89 0.26 3.36
CA LEU A 206 0.70 0.71 2.65
C LEU A 206 1.01 0.82 1.15
N GLN A 207 0.14 0.20 0.34
CA GLN A 207 0.25 0.30 -1.11
C GLN A 207 -0.55 1.49 -1.62
N PHE A 208 -0.03 2.20 -2.62
CA PHE A 208 -0.85 3.16 -3.36
C PHE A 208 -1.56 2.45 -4.52
N PRO A 209 -2.87 2.67 -4.71
CA PRO A 209 -3.54 2.23 -5.92
C PRO A 209 -2.95 2.96 -7.14
N LYS A 210 -2.62 2.20 -8.18
CA LYS A 210 -2.17 2.72 -9.47
C LYS A 210 -3.33 3.44 -10.15
N ARG A 211 -3.02 4.22 -11.19
CA ARG A 211 -4.06 4.88 -12.01
C ARG A 211 -5.00 3.88 -12.69
N THR A 212 -4.52 2.65 -12.92
CA THR A 212 -5.27 1.55 -13.50
C THR A 212 -6.15 0.83 -12.49
N ASP A 213 -5.92 1.04 -11.19
CA ASP A 213 -6.68 0.41 -10.13
C ASP A 213 -7.88 1.34 -9.86
N GLU A 214 -9.07 0.97 -10.33
CA GLU A 214 -10.31 1.70 -10.05
C GLU A 214 -10.75 1.41 -8.61
N VAL A 215 -10.41 2.32 -7.71
CA VAL A 215 -10.63 2.20 -6.25
C VAL A 215 -11.65 3.23 -5.76
N ALA A 216 -12.79 3.30 -6.45
CA ALA A 216 -13.84 4.23 -6.07
C ALA A 216 -14.84 3.57 -5.12
N TRP A 217 -15.26 4.30 -4.09
CA TRP A 217 -16.40 3.91 -3.25
C TRP A 217 -17.59 4.84 -3.49
N TYR A 218 -18.79 4.30 -3.30
CA TYR A 218 -20.05 4.97 -3.59
C TYR A 218 -20.92 4.93 -2.32
N PRO A 219 -21.20 6.08 -1.68
CA PRO A 219 -21.87 6.10 -0.39
C PRO A 219 -23.22 5.37 -0.41
N GLY A 220 -23.44 4.44 0.52
CA GLY A 220 -24.70 3.72 0.67
C GLY A 220 -25.01 2.72 -0.45
N ILE A 221 -24.04 2.38 -1.32
CA ILE A 221 -24.29 1.51 -2.47
C ILE A 221 -24.81 0.13 -2.07
N GLU A 222 -24.32 -0.43 -0.96
CA GLU A 222 -24.69 -1.78 -0.51
C GLU A 222 -26.15 -1.86 -0.07
N ALA A 223 -26.57 -1.02 0.89
CA ALA A 223 -27.97 -0.94 1.32
C ALA A 223 -28.90 -0.48 0.18
N HIS A 224 -28.53 0.58 -0.54
CA HIS A 224 -29.39 1.18 -1.55
C HIS A 224 -29.59 0.26 -2.77
N SER A 225 -28.53 -0.36 -3.29
CA SER A 225 -28.64 -1.29 -4.41
C SER A 225 -29.43 -2.54 -4.02
N ALA A 226 -29.29 -3.01 -2.78
CA ALA A 226 -30.07 -4.14 -2.28
C ALA A 226 -31.57 -3.79 -2.17
N ASN A 227 -31.91 -2.59 -1.70
CA ASN A 227 -33.31 -2.11 -1.66
C ASN A 227 -33.91 -1.92 -3.06
N ILE A 228 -33.11 -1.52 -4.05
CA ILE A 228 -33.56 -1.44 -5.45
C ILE A 228 -33.83 -2.84 -6.02
N ALA A 229 -32.94 -3.80 -5.73
CA ALA A 229 -33.06 -5.17 -6.23
C ALA A 229 -34.23 -5.92 -5.57
N ASP A 230 -34.46 -5.69 -4.27
CA ASP A 230 -35.57 -6.24 -3.51
C ASP A 230 -36.17 -5.16 -2.58
N PRO A 231 -37.25 -4.49 -3.00
CA PRO A 231 -37.92 -3.47 -2.19
C PRO A 231 -38.50 -3.98 -0.87
N GLN A 232 -38.69 -5.30 -0.70
CA GLN A 232 -39.19 -5.86 0.57
C GLN A 232 -38.11 -6.01 1.63
N LEU A 233 -36.83 -5.97 1.22
CA LEU A 233 -35.68 -6.08 2.10
C LEU A 233 -35.62 -4.93 3.12
N ASN A 234 -36.02 -3.73 2.68
CA ASN A 234 -36.12 -2.50 3.48
C ASN A 234 -34.92 -2.28 4.41
N ARG A 235 -33.69 -2.46 3.88
CA ARG A 235 -32.46 -2.18 4.62
C ARG A 235 -32.39 -0.70 4.95
N ARG A 236 -31.97 -0.39 6.17
CA ARG A 236 -31.67 0.98 6.58
C ARG A 236 -30.51 1.52 5.73
N GLU A 237 -30.76 2.59 4.98
CA GLU A 237 -29.70 3.34 4.28
C GLU A 237 -28.94 4.24 5.26
N PRO A 238 -27.65 4.52 4.99
CA PRO A 238 -26.83 5.37 5.85
C PRO A 238 -27.36 6.81 5.87
N ALA A 239 -27.33 7.44 7.04
CA ALA A 239 -27.78 8.81 7.24
C ALA A 239 -26.72 9.86 6.83
N ASP A 240 -25.45 9.48 6.86
CA ASP A 240 -24.32 10.35 6.55
C ASP A 240 -23.15 9.57 5.91
N LEU A 241 -22.05 10.27 5.60
CA LEU A 241 -20.87 9.65 5.01
C LEU A 241 -20.07 8.78 5.99
N ILE A 242 -20.25 8.93 7.30
CA ILE A 242 -19.55 8.12 8.31
C ILE A 242 -20.22 6.74 8.39
N GLU A 243 -21.56 6.69 8.45
CA GLU A 243 -22.29 5.43 8.38
C GLU A 243 -22.04 4.71 7.05
N ALA A 244 -22.05 5.46 5.92
CA ALA A 244 -21.75 4.89 4.62
C ALA A 244 -20.31 4.34 4.53
N LEU A 245 -19.35 4.99 5.18
CA LEU A 245 -17.96 4.52 5.23
C LEU A 245 -17.86 3.19 5.97
N ALA A 246 -18.51 3.09 7.14
CA ALA A 246 -18.52 1.87 7.92
C ALA A 246 -19.11 0.68 7.15
N GLU A 247 -20.18 0.92 6.38
CA GLU A 247 -20.77 -0.08 5.48
C GLU A 247 -19.77 -0.52 4.38
N CYS A 248 -19.09 0.45 3.74
CA CYS A 248 -18.11 0.19 2.69
C CYS A 248 -16.90 -0.61 3.19
N ASP A 249 -16.35 -0.22 4.35
CA ASP A 249 -15.20 -0.91 4.96
C ASP A 249 -15.54 -2.35 5.38
N ALA A 250 -16.77 -2.57 5.83
CA ALA A 250 -17.26 -3.91 6.18
C ALA A 250 -17.45 -4.80 4.95
N ALA A 251 -17.90 -4.24 3.83
CA ALA A 251 -18.08 -4.97 2.58
C ALA A 251 -16.75 -5.38 1.94
N ASP A 252 -15.76 -4.49 1.99
CA ASP A 252 -14.50 -4.63 1.27
C ASP A 252 -13.28 -4.33 2.17
N PRO A 253 -12.74 -5.35 2.87
CA PRO A 253 -11.63 -5.19 3.81
C PRO A 253 -10.33 -4.60 3.24
N TRP A 254 -10.16 -4.63 1.91
CA TRP A 254 -8.99 -4.08 1.24
C TRP A 254 -8.91 -2.55 1.30
N HIS A 255 -10.04 -1.85 1.48
CA HIS A 255 -10.07 -0.38 1.57
C HIS A 255 -9.20 0.15 2.71
N THR A 256 -9.17 -0.60 3.82
CA THR A 256 -8.31 -0.33 4.98
C THR A 256 -6.95 -1.01 4.89
N HIS A 257 -6.54 -1.50 3.72
CA HIS A 257 -5.32 -2.31 3.54
C HIS A 257 -5.27 -3.55 4.46
N TYR A 258 -6.44 -4.11 4.81
CA TYR A 258 -6.58 -5.17 5.80
C TYR A 258 -6.03 -4.79 7.19
N ARG A 259 -5.90 -3.49 7.50
CA ARG A 259 -5.47 -3.00 8.82
C ARG A 259 -6.44 -3.38 9.94
N LEU A 260 -7.72 -3.59 9.63
CA LEU A 260 -8.71 -4.13 10.59
C LEU A 260 -8.85 -5.67 10.53
N HIS A 261 -8.27 -6.31 9.51
CA HIS A 261 -8.45 -7.74 9.24
C HIS A 261 -7.11 -8.40 8.88
N HIS A 262 -6.09 -8.22 9.72
CA HIS A 262 -4.73 -8.66 9.44
C HIS A 262 -4.61 -10.14 9.06
N ALA A 263 -5.43 -10.99 9.68
CA ALA A 263 -5.41 -12.44 9.48
C ALA A 263 -5.72 -12.86 8.04
N VAL A 264 -6.49 -12.04 7.29
CA VAL A 264 -6.88 -12.35 5.91
C VAL A 264 -6.04 -11.61 4.87
N HIS A 265 -5.04 -10.82 5.28
CA HIS A 265 -4.18 -10.10 4.35
C HIS A 265 -3.52 -11.09 3.34
N PRO A 266 -3.60 -10.86 2.02
CA PRO A 266 -3.11 -11.79 0.98
C PRO A 266 -1.66 -12.24 1.16
N ALA A 267 -0.78 -11.34 1.61
CA ALA A 267 0.61 -11.66 1.92
C ALA A 267 0.82 -12.81 2.92
N ARG A 268 -0.14 -13.09 3.82
CA ARG A 268 -0.06 -14.22 4.76
C ARG A 268 -0.10 -15.58 4.08
N ARG A 269 -0.55 -15.65 2.83
CA ARG A 269 -0.57 -16.89 2.01
C ARG A 269 0.76 -17.13 1.29
N ILE A 270 1.70 -16.19 1.35
CA ILE A 270 2.99 -16.28 0.66
C ILE A 270 4.03 -16.90 1.60
N ALA A 271 4.21 -18.22 1.49
CA ALA A 271 5.08 -18.99 2.37
C ALA A 271 6.52 -18.43 2.45
N ARG A 272 7.08 -17.96 1.32
CA ARG A 272 8.46 -17.43 1.26
C ARG A 272 8.67 -16.09 1.97
N LEU A 273 7.60 -15.40 2.37
CA LEU A 273 7.71 -14.07 2.96
C LEU A 273 8.01 -14.12 4.47
N ALA A 274 7.51 -15.15 5.16
CA ALA A 274 7.66 -15.30 6.59
C ALA A 274 9.15 -15.42 6.97
N GLY A 275 9.61 -14.55 7.88
CA GLY A 275 10.99 -14.61 8.37
C GLY A 275 12.06 -14.19 7.36
N LYS A 276 11.67 -13.73 6.15
CA LYS A 276 12.60 -13.65 5.02
C LYS A 276 13.84 -12.80 5.32
N PHE A 277 13.68 -11.57 5.80
CA PHE A 277 14.78 -10.61 6.01
C PHE A 277 15.25 -10.53 7.48
N PHE A 278 15.06 -11.58 8.27
CA PHE A 278 15.53 -11.64 9.66
C PHE A 278 17.04 -11.88 9.75
N ASN A 279 17.64 -11.59 10.92
CA ASN A 279 19.07 -11.76 11.22
C ASN A 279 20.04 -10.86 10.43
N MET A 280 19.56 -9.72 9.94
CA MET A 280 20.38 -8.70 9.27
C MET A 280 21.11 -7.83 10.31
N ALA A 281 21.93 -8.43 11.17
CA ALA A 281 22.71 -7.68 12.15
C ALA A 281 23.92 -6.99 11.48
N ALA A 282 23.95 -5.66 11.49
CA ALA A 282 25.22 -4.96 11.48
C ALA A 282 25.92 -5.32 12.80
N LEU A 283 26.77 -6.36 12.81
CA LEU A 283 27.51 -6.71 14.02
C LEU A 283 28.20 -5.43 14.55
N ASN A 284 28.19 -5.35 15.87
CA ASN A 284 28.85 -4.35 16.70
C ASN A 284 30.26 -4.01 16.15
N PRO A 285 30.65 -2.73 16.05
CA PRO A 285 32.03 -2.35 15.69
C PRO A 285 33.10 -2.96 16.62
N ASN A 286 32.71 -3.50 17.78
CA ASN A 286 33.60 -4.17 18.75
C ASN A 286 33.56 -5.72 18.72
N ALA A 287 32.85 -6.37 17.78
CA ALA A 287 32.80 -7.83 17.75
C ALA A 287 34.08 -8.44 17.14
N LEU A 288 34.80 -9.26 17.91
CA LEU A 288 35.97 -10.03 17.47
C LEU A 288 35.63 -10.93 16.27
N PRO A 289 36.55 -11.08 15.30
CA PRO A 289 36.33 -11.96 14.15
C PRO A 289 36.09 -13.40 14.59
N LEU A 290 35.01 -14.01 14.07
CA LEU A 290 34.73 -15.43 14.24
C LEU A 290 35.87 -16.24 13.63
N ALA A 291 36.44 -17.14 14.43
CA ALA A 291 37.50 -18.02 14.00
C ALA A 291 37.03 -18.87 12.80
N PRO A 292 37.93 -19.13 11.83
CA PRO A 292 37.61 -20.02 10.71
C PRO A 292 37.27 -21.41 11.27
N GLN A 293 36.09 -21.90 10.91
CA GLN A 293 35.67 -23.27 11.20
C GLN A 293 36.41 -24.24 10.27
N PRO A 294 36.74 -25.45 10.76
CA PRO A 294 37.59 -26.43 10.07
C PRO A 294 37.02 -26.96 8.76
#